data_AF-A0A841LZ98-F1
#
_entry.id   AF-A0A841LZ98-F1
#
_cell.length_a   1.000
_cell.length_b   1.000
_cell.length_c   1.000
_cell.angle_alpha   90.00
_cell.angle_beta   90.00
_cell.angle_gamma   90.00
#
_symmetry.space_group_name_H-M   'P 1'
#
loop_
_entity.id
_entity.type
_entity.pdbx_description
1 polymer ?
#
loop_
_entity_poly.entity_id
_entity_poly.type
_entity_poly.pdbx_seq_one_letter_code
_entity_poly.pdbx_strand_id
1 'polypeptide(L)'
;MKNNINLALQELKQFIGTWEMEISNASFLPDANAVIKAKASFEWFEEGEFLIFRQGTKNNGTPWAIWFIGRDKDAQNYTVFYIDDQQSSRVYEMSFENRIWKIWRNGPQFIQRFTGEINKDKNVISGFWEKSVDGKNWEHDFHLTYKKGIKRKSWGDVLSIYFRQSE
;
A
#
# COMPACT_ATOMS: atom_id res chain seq x y z
N MET A 1 3.88 14.06 -23.16
CA MET A 1 2.67 13.22 -23.34
C MET A 1 1.81 13.40 -22.09
N LYS A 2 0.50 13.65 -22.23
CA LYS A 2 -0.39 13.83 -21.07
C LYS A 2 -0.46 12.50 -20.33
N ASN A 3 -0.12 12.52 -19.04
CA ASN A 3 -0.28 11.38 -18.13
C ASN A 3 -1.78 11.10 -17.99
N ASN A 4 -2.33 10.23 -18.82
CA ASN A 4 -3.75 9.87 -18.78
C ASN A 4 -3.94 8.73 -17.78
N ILE A 5 -3.81 9.05 -16.48
CA ILE A 5 -4.18 8.11 -15.41
C ILE A 5 -5.66 7.76 -15.59
N ASN A 6 -5.97 6.47 -15.54
CA ASN A 6 -7.35 5.99 -15.60
C ASN A 6 -8.21 6.73 -14.56
N LEU A 7 -9.32 7.31 -15.02
CA LEU A 7 -10.18 8.15 -14.18
C LEU A 7 -10.66 7.42 -12.92
N ALA A 8 -10.92 6.11 -13.02
CA ALA A 8 -11.36 5.29 -11.89
C ALA A 8 -10.30 5.15 -10.79
N LEU A 9 -9.02 5.39 -11.10
CA LEU A 9 -7.89 5.26 -10.18
C LEU A 9 -7.30 6.60 -9.72
N GLN A 10 -7.82 7.73 -10.18
CA GLN A 10 -7.22 9.06 -9.93
C GLN A 10 -7.01 9.38 -8.45
N GLU A 11 -7.93 8.96 -7.58
CA GLU A 11 -7.83 9.18 -6.13
C GLU A 11 -6.61 8.48 -5.51
N LEU A 12 -6.14 7.39 -6.12
CA LEU A 12 -5.00 6.61 -5.64
C LEU A 12 -3.65 7.30 -5.88
N LYS A 13 -3.62 8.42 -6.63
CA LYS A 13 -2.40 9.23 -6.82
C LYS A 13 -1.72 9.65 -5.52
N GLN A 14 -2.48 9.69 -4.42
CA GLN A 14 -2.01 10.07 -3.10
C GLN A 14 -1.00 9.06 -2.52
N PHE A 15 -1.10 7.80 -2.91
CA PHE A 15 -0.20 6.74 -2.47
C PHE A 15 1.15 6.75 -3.21
N ILE A 16 1.22 7.33 -4.40
CA ILE A 16 2.41 7.26 -5.27
C ILE A 16 3.68 7.70 -4.55
N GLY A 17 4.71 6.86 -4.68
CA GLY A 17 6.05 7.08 -4.13
C GLY A 17 6.57 5.88 -3.36
N THR A 18 7.72 6.08 -2.72
CA THR A 18 8.35 5.13 -1.83
C THR A 18 8.03 5.44 -0.38
N TRP A 19 7.95 4.40 0.43
CA TRP A 19 7.55 4.45 1.82
C TRP A 19 8.43 3.54 2.66
N GLU A 20 8.74 3.98 3.86
CA GLU A 20 9.22 3.13 4.94
C GLU A 20 8.01 2.51 5.62
N MET A 21 8.01 1.20 5.80
CA MET A 21 6.93 0.41 6.39
C MET A 21 7.37 -0.12 7.75
N GLU A 22 6.50 0.00 8.74
CA GLU A 22 6.64 -0.59 10.08
C GLU A 22 5.44 -1.49 10.36
N ILE A 23 5.70 -2.74 10.74
CA ILE A 23 4.70 -3.69 11.27
C ILE A 23 4.93 -3.79 12.77
N SER A 24 3.87 -3.64 13.56
CA SER A 24 3.93 -3.71 15.03
C SER A 24 2.65 -4.28 15.61
N ASN A 25 2.62 -4.50 16.93
CA ASN A 25 1.46 -5.04 17.65
C ASN A 25 0.88 -6.32 17.02
N ALA A 26 1.76 -7.17 16.49
CA ALA A 26 1.35 -8.36 15.80
C ALA A 26 1.42 -9.56 16.73
N SER A 27 0.36 -10.36 16.80
CA SER A 27 0.28 -11.51 17.71
C SER A 27 1.32 -12.60 17.42
N PHE A 28 1.89 -12.60 16.22
CA PHE A 28 2.93 -13.53 15.78
C PHE A 28 4.36 -13.06 16.10
N LEU A 29 4.53 -11.86 16.67
CA LEU A 29 5.85 -11.37 17.06
C LEU A 29 6.27 -11.95 18.42
N PRO A 30 7.58 -12.19 18.62
CA PRO A 30 8.11 -12.78 19.85
C PRO A 30 8.02 -11.84 21.07
N ASP A 31 7.86 -10.54 20.84
CA ASP A 31 7.70 -9.50 21.86
C ASP A 31 6.63 -8.51 21.40
N ALA A 32 5.78 -8.07 22.33
CA ALA A 32 4.74 -7.05 22.10
C ALA A 32 5.31 -5.71 21.59
N ASN A 33 6.59 -5.41 21.89
CA ASN A 33 7.27 -4.21 21.42
C ASN A 33 8.08 -4.39 20.13
N ALA A 34 8.11 -5.59 19.56
CA ALA A 34 8.86 -5.83 18.34
C ALA A 34 8.27 -5.03 17.15
N VAL A 35 9.16 -4.51 16.31
CA VAL A 35 8.79 -3.79 15.09
C VAL A 35 9.58 -4.37 13.92
N ILE A 36 8.87 -4.80 12.87
CA ILE A 36 9.50 -5.19 11.61
C ILE A 36 9.53 -3.97 10.69
N LYS A 37 10.72 -3.65 10.16
CA LYS A 37 10.92 -2.58 9.19
C LYS A 37 11.10 -3.13 7.79
N ALA A 38 10.44 -2.52 6.83
CA ALA A 38 10.52 -2.88 5.42
C ALA A 38 10.33 -1.65 4.53
N LYS A 39 10.54 -1.80 3.22
CA LYS A 39 10.18 -0.78 2.25
C LYS A 39 8.83 -1.08 1.62
N ALA A 40 8.18 -0.05 1.13
CA ALA A 40 6.98 -0.14 0.32
C ALA A 40 7.06 0.85 -0.85
N SER A 41 6.40 0.54 -1.97
CA SER A 41 6.25 1.48 -3.09
C SER A 41 4.90 1.36 -3.76
N PHE A 42 4.39 2.49 -4.23
CA PHE A 42 3.21 2.58 -5.08
C PHE A 42 3.60 3.23 -6.40
N GLU A 43 3.36 2.50 -7.49
CA GLU A 43 3.78 2.87 -8.84
C GLU A 43 2.66 2.59 -9.85
N TRP A 44 2.50 3.49 -10.81
CA TRP A 44 1.61 3.25 -11.94
C TRP A 44 2.18 2.15 -12.85
N PHE A 45 1.30 1.31 -13.38
CA PHE A 45 1.58 0.32 -14.40
C PHE A 45 0.77 0.64 -15.65
N GLU A 46 1.35 0.36 -16.83
CA GLU A 46 0.80 0.70 -18.15
C GLU A 46 0.26 2.14 -18.17
N GLU A 47 1.16 3.11 -17.99
CA GLU A 47 0.85 4.56 -18.05
C GLU A 47 -0.28 5.05 -17.12
N GLY A 48 -0.65 4.28 -16.09
CA GLY A 48 -1.68 4.65 -15.12
C GLY A 48 -3.00 3.89 -15.24
N GLU A 49 -3.02 2.80 -16.02
CA GLU A 49 -4.17 1.90 -16.10
C GLU A 49 -4.33 1.01 -14.86
N PHE A 50 -3.23 0.73 -14.16
CA PHE A 50 -3.25 -0.02 -12.89
C PHE A 50 -2.28 0.60 -11.89
N LEU A 51 -2.51 0.32 -10.61
CA LEU A 51 -1.58 0.66 -9.54
C LEU A 51 -0.93 -0.60 -8.99
N ILE A 52 0.40 -0.62 -8.94
CA ILE A 52 1.15 -1.67 -8.25
C ILE A 52 1.61 -1.15 -6.90
N PHE A 53 1.24 -1.88 -5.85
CA PHE A 53 1.73 -1.67 -4.49
C PHE A 53 2.63 -2.84 -4.09
N ARG A 54 3.90 -2.55 -3.79
CA ARG A 54 4.89 -3.53 -3.33
C ARG A 54 5.24 -3.28 -1.87
N GLN A 55 5.36 -4.36 -1.12
CA GLN A 55 5.83 -4.35 0.27
C GLN A 55 7.00 -5.31 0.40
N GLY A 56 7.97 -4.96 1.24
CA GLY A 56 9.17 -5.76 1.48
C GLY A 56 10.07 -5.88 0.26
N THR A 57 11.12 -6.69 0.42
CA THR A 57 12.03 -7.06 -0.67
C THR A 57 12.19 -8.57 -0.66
N LYS A 58 11.90 -9.20 -1.79
CA LYS A 58 12.10 -10.64 -1.99
C LYS A 58 13.54 -11.02 -1.63
N ASN A 59 13.71 -12.11 -0.88
CA ASN A 59 14.99 -12.65 -0.43
C ASN A 59 15.80 -11.77 0.54
N ASN A 60 15.18 -10.77 1.19
CA ASN A 60 15.85 -9.89 2.16
C ASN A 60 15.39 -10.09 3.61
N GLY A 61 14.85 -11.27 3.93
CA GLY A 61 14.43 -11.62 5.30
C GLY A 61 13.25 -10.83 5.87
N THR A 62 12.57 -10.02 5.05
CA THR A 62 11.34 -9.29 5.43
C THR A 62 10.15 -9.86 4.67
N PRO A 63 8.95 -9.91 5.28
CA PRO A 63 7.74 -10.26 4.57
C PRO A 63 7.59 -9.38 3.33
N TRP A 64 7.35 -9.99 2.17
CA TRP A 64 7.09 -9.25 0.94
C TRP A 64 5.77 -9.64 0.29
N ALA A 65 5.15 -8.66 -0.37
CA ALA A 65 3.91 -8.84 -1.09
C ALA A 65 3.81 -7.90 -2.29
N ILE A 66 3.01 -8.30 -3.28
CA ILE A 66 2.62 -7.47 -4.42
C ILE A 66 1.10 -7.41 -4.47
N TRP A 67 0.58 -6.20 -4.61
CA TRP A 67 -0.83 -5.90 -4.80
C TRP A 67 -0.98 -5.21 -6.15
N PHE A 68 -1.78 -5.79 -7.03
CA PHE A 68 -2.12 -5.23 -8.34
C PHE A 68 -3.57 -4.74 -8.28
N ILE A 69 -3.75 -3.42 -8.37
CA ILE A 69 -5.01 -2.74 -8.07
C ILE A 69 -5.58 -2.16 -9.36
N GLY A 70 -6.82 -2.53 -9.65
CA GLY A 70 -7.63 -1.98 -10.74
C GLY A 70 -9.05 -1.71 -10.29
N ARG A 71 -9.87 -1.14 -11.18
CA ARG A 71 -11.29 -0.90 -10.92
C ARG A 71 -12.06 -0.92 -12.23
N ASP A 72 -13.12 -1.71 -12.27
CA ASP A 72 -14.11 -1.61 -13.33
C ASP A 72 -14.80 -0.24 -13.24
N LYS A 73 -15.00 0.43 -14.38
CA LYS A 73 -15.61 1.75 -14.46
C LYS A 73 -17.01 1.80 -13.82
N ASP A 74 -17.74 0.69 -13.85
CA ASP A 74 -19.11 0.58 -13.34
C ASP A 74 -19.14 0.03 -11.90
N ALA A 75 -18.00 -0.41 -11.36
CA ALA A 75 -17.89 -0.90 -9.99
C ALA A 75 -17.65 0.23 -8.97
N GLN A 76 -18.23 0.08 -7.79
CA GLN A 76 -18.00 1.00 -6.66
C GLN A 76 -16.62 0.80 -6.02
N ASN A 77 -16.11 -0.43 -5.98
CA ASN A 77 -14.89 -0.78 -5.28
C ASN A 77 -13.77 -1.11 -6.26
N TYR A 78 -12.53 -0.93 -5.80
CA TYR A 78 -11.34 -1.44 -6.45
C TYR A 78 -11.26 -2.96 -6.27
N THR A 79 -10.71 -3.65 -7.26
CA THR A 79 -10.31 -5.06 -7.17
C THR A 79 -8.81 -5.14 -7.01
N VAL A 80 -8.35 -5.98 -6.08
CA VAL A 80 -6.93 -6.15 -5.82
C VAL A 80 -6.53 -7.61 -5.94
N PHE A 81 -5.57 -7.88 -6.82
CA PHE A 81 -4.89 -9.18 -6.90
C PHE A 81 -3.64 -9.14 -6.04
N TYR A 82 -3.52 -10.12 -5.14
CA TYR A 82 -2.48 -10.16 -4.12
C TYR A 82 -1.67 -11.45 -4.18
N ILE A 83 -0.36 -11.33 -4.01
CA ILE A 83 0.58 -12.44 -3.76
C ILE A 83 1.59 -12.10 -2.68
N ASP A 84 2.10 -13.11 -1.96
CA ASP A 84 3.14 -12.96 -0.93
C ASP A 84 4.23 -14.05 -0.98
N ASP A 85 5.26 -13.93 -0.12
CA ASP A 85 6.31 -14.95 0.06
C ASP A 85 5.82 -16.29 0.61
N GLN A 86 4.66 -16.31 1.25
CA GLN A 86 4.04 -17.53 1.77
C GLN A 86 3.25 -18.29 0.70
N GLN A 87 3.38 -17.89 -0.57
CA GLN A 87 2.68 -18.47 -1.72
C GLN A 87 1.16 -18.31 -1.62
N SER A 88 0.67 -17.36 -0.81
CA SER A 88 -0.74 -17.00 -0.83
C SER A 88 -1.07 -16.28 -2.13
N SER A 89 -2.24 -16.57 -2.69
CA SER A 89 -2.87 -15.78 -3.74
C SER A 89 -4.29 -15.42 -3.32
N ARG A 90 -4.65 -14.13 -3.44
CA ARG A 90 -5.94 -13.62 -2.94
C ARG A 90 -6.49 -12.55 -3.87
N VAL A 91 -7.82 -12.47 -3.91
CA VAL A 91 -8.55 -11.33 -4.46
C VAL A 91 -9.21 -10.59 -3.31
N TYR A 92 -9.02 -9.27 -3.26
CA TYR A 92 -9.65 -8.39 -2.30
C TYR A 92 -10.53 -7.36 -3.00
N GLU A 93 -11.54 -6.89 -2.28
CA GLU A 93 -12.17 -5.61 -2.55
C GLU A 93 -11.46 -4.51 -1.76
N MET A 94 -11.47 -3.31 -2.31
CA MET A 94 -10.87 -2.13 -1.69
C MET A 94 -11.69 -0.89 -1.95
N SER A 95 -11.72 0.02 -0.98
CA SER A 95 -12.25 1.38 -1.14
C SER A 95 -11.23 2.40 -0.65
N PHE A 96 -11.19 3.56 -1.29
CA PHE A 96 -10.44 4.70 -0.79
C PHE A 96 -11.24 5.97 -1.00
N GLU A 97 -11.61 6.61 0.11
CA GLU A 97 -12.42 7.82 0.10
C GLU A 97 -12.10 8.65 1.35
N ASN A 98 -12.08 9.98 1.23
CA ASN A 98 -11.92 10.89 2.37
C ASN A 98 -10.70 10.55 3.27
N ARG A 99 -9.59 10.10 2.64
CA ARG A 99 -8.35 9.65 3.28
C ARG A 99 -8.43 8.30 4.00
N ILE A 100 -9.59 7.65 4.00
CA ILE A 100 -9.79 6.32 4.59
C ILE A 100 -9.58 5.25 3.53
N TRP A 101 -8.64 4.36 3.79
CA TRP A 101 -8.30 3.21 2.97
C TRP A 101 -8.82 1.94 3.63
N LYS A 102 -9.68 1.20 2.93
CA LYS A 102 -10.19 -0.09 3.39
C LYS A 102 -9.88 -1.16 2.36
N ILE A 103 -9.53 -2.35 2.84
CA ILE A 103 -9.39 -3.57 2.04
C ILE A 103 -10.13 -4.67 2.79
N TRP A 104 -10.87 -5.53 2.09
CA TRP A 104 -11.54 -6.67 2.74
C TRP A 104 -11.66 -7.87 1.81
N ARG A 105 -11.80 -9.05 2.42
CA ARG A 105 -12.08 -10.29 1.72
C ARG A 105 -12.90 -11.22 2.61
N ASN A 106 -13.92 -11.83 2.02
CA ASN A 106 -14.68 -12.92 2.63
C ASN A 106 -14.06 -14.26 2.22
N GLY A 107 -13.05 -14.70 2.96
CA GLY A 107 -12.41 -16.00 2.74
C GLY A 107 -13.20 -17.16 3.38
N PRO A 108 -13.04 -18.40 2.89
CA PRO A 108 -13.80 -19.55 3.40
C PRO A 108 -13.44 -19.94 4.84
N GLN A 109 -12.20 -19.68 5.28
CA GLN A 109 -11.74 -20.01 6.64
C GLN A 109 -11.97 -18.85 7.62
N PHE A 110 -11.76 -17.62 7.15
CA PHE A 110 -11.97 -16.40 7.90
C PHE A 110 -12.13 -15.25 6.91
N ILE A 111 -12.85 -14.23 7.35
CA ILE A 111 -12.91 -12.93 6.71
C ILE A 111 -11.84 -12.03 7.31
N GLN A 112 -11.31 -11.11 6.51
CA GLN A 112 -10.27 -10.20 6.93
C GLN A 112 -10.53 -8.81 6.39
N ARG A 113 -10.11 -7.80 7.15
CA ARG A 113 -10.19 -6.41 6.71
C ARG A 113 -8.99 -5.61 7.20
N PHE A 114 -8.69 -4.59 6.42
CA PHE A 114 -7.76 -3.53 6.76
C PHE A 114 -8.51 -2.22 6.83
N THR A 115 -8.16 -1.39 7.81
CA THR A 115 -8.54 0.02 7.84
C THR A 115 -7.29 0.86 8.07
N GLY A 116 -7.06 1.84 7.21
CA GLY A 116 -6.00 2.82 7.37
C GLY A 116 -6.46 4.23 7.01
N GLU A 117 -5.71 5.21 7.50
CA GLU A 117 -5.92 6.63 7.19
C GLU A 117 -4.61 7.23 6.67
N ILE A 118 -4.69 7.99 5.59
CA ILE A 118 -3.62 8.90 5.17
C ILE A 118 -3.76 10.25 5.88
N ASN A 119 -2.68 10.72 6.50
CA ASN A 119 -2.69 12.00 7.20
C ASN A 119 -2.87 13.18 6.23
N LYS A 120 -3.12 14.38 6.78
CA LYS A 120 -3.35 15.59 5.98
C LYS A 120 -2.17 15.95 5.06
N ASP A 121 -0.95 15.71 5.54
CA ASP A 121 0.29 16.00 4.80
C ASP A 121 0.63 14.93 3.74
N LYS A 122 -0.16 13.87 3.64
CA LYS A 122 -0.01 12.77 2.68
C LYS A 122 1.37 12.10 2.74
N ASN A 123 1.96 12.09 3.93
CA ASN A 123 3.28 11.55 4.19
C ASN A 123 3.29 10.45 5.26
N VAL A 124 2.16 10.19 5.92
CA VAL A 124 1.97 9.07 6.85
C VAL A 124 0.67 8.36 6.52
N ILE A 125 0.72 7.03 6.48
CA ILE A 125 -0.46 6.16 6.46
C ILE A 125 -0.38 5.29 7.70
N SER A 126 -1.42 5.30 8.52
CA SER A 126 -1.52 4.44 9.70
C SER A 126 -2.74 3.55 9.56
N GLY A 127 -2.60 2.26 9.82
CA GLY A 127 -3.71 1.33 9.73
C GLY A 127 -3.46 0.03 10.44
N PHE A 128 -4.43 -0.86 10.35
CA PHE A 128 -4.43 -2.13 11.05
C PHE A 128 -5.24 -3.19 10.32
N TRP A 129 -4.81 -4.44 10.47
CA TRP A 129 -5.52 -5.62 9.99
C TRP A 129 -6.30 -6.27 11.12
N GLU A 130 -7.47 -6.79 10.77
CA GLU A 130 -8.31 -7.61 11.63
C GLU A 130 -8.80 -8.84 10.86
N LYS A 131 -9.13 -9.89 11.61
CA LYS A 131 -9.73 -11.11 11.08
C LYS A 131 -10.93 -11.53 11.93
N SER A 132 -11.82 -12.30 11.32
CA SER A 132 -13.00 -12.86 11.99
C SER A 132 -13.43 -14.16 11.32
N VAL A 133 -13.89 -15.12 12.12
CA VAL A 133 -14.47 -16.39 11.61
C VAL A 133 -15.98 -16.31 11.42
N ASP A 134 -16.65 -15.38 12.11
CA ASP A 134 -18.12 -15.25 12.15
C ASP A 134 -18.64 -13.89 11.65
N GLY A 135 -17.73 -12.97 11.35
CA GLY A 135 -18.00 -11.58 10.97
C GLY A 135 -18.55 -10.69 12.08
N LYS A 136 -18.67 -11.22 13.30
CA LYS A 136 -19.23 -10.52 14.47
C LYS A 136 -18.13 -10.16 15.46
N ASN A 137 -17.26 -11.12 15.76
CA ASN A 137 -16.13 -10.95 16.66
C ASN A 137 -14.86 -10.75 15.84
N TRP A 138 -14.27 -9.56 15.97
CA TRP A 138 -13.09 -9.17 15.22
C TRP A 138 -11.87 -9.20 16.12
N GLU A 139 -10.85 -9.93 15.67
CA GLU A 139 -9.55 -10.02 16.32
C GLU A 139 -8.58 -9.09 15.61
N HIS A 140 -7.85 -8.30 16.39
CA HIS A 140 -6.71 -7.54 15.88
C HIS A 140 -5.61 -8.50 15.42
N ASP A 141 -5.05 -8.26 14.24
CA ASP A 141 -3.95 -9.08 13.69
C ASP A 141 -2.61 -8.35 13.82
N PHE A 142 -2.48 -7.14 13.23
CA PHE A 142 -1.29 -6.30 13.34
C PHE A 142 -1.52 -4.84 12.92
N HIS A 143 -0.66 -3.94 13.41
CA HIS A 143 -0.56 -2.54 12.96
C HIS A 143 0.40 -2.38 11.78
N LEU A 144 0.10 -1.39 10.95
CA LEU A 144 0.94 -0.92 9.85
C LEU A 144 1.09 0.60 9.92
N THR A 145 2.33 1.08 9.82
CA THR A 145 2.62 2.48 9.57
C THR A 145 3.50 2.60 8.33
N TYR A 146 3.12 3.49 7.42
CA TYR A 146 3.93 3.86 6.25
C TYR A 146 4.33 5.32 6.37
N LYS A 147 5.62 5.61 6.28
CA LYS A 147 6.18 6.98 6.26
C LYS A 147 6.80 7.23 4.90
N LYS A 148 6.39 8.30 4.23
CA LYS A 148 6.85 8.60 2.88
C LYS A 148 8.34 8.88 2.88
N GLY A 149 9.08 8.21 2.00
CA GLY A 149 10.51 8.42 1.86
C GLY A 149 10.79 9.86 1.42
N ILE A 150 11.84 10.48 1.98
CA ILE A 150 12.32 11.78 1.51
C ILE A 150 12.73 11.61 0.05
N LYS A 151 12.14 12.39 -0.87
CA LYS A 151 12.64 12.51 -2.24
C LYS A 151 14.06 13.04 -2.17
N ARG A 152 15.06 12.15 -2.22
CA ARG A 152 16.43 12.56 -2.53
C ARG A 152 16.42 12.97 -3.99
N LYS A 153 16.80 14.22 -4.29
CA LYS A 153 17.02 14.67 -5.66
C LYS A 153 17.93 13.64 -6.33
N SER A 154 17.52 13.16 -7.50
CA SER A 154 18.42 12.36 -8.30
C SER A 154 19.61 13.24 -8.72
N TRP A 155 20.77 12.63 -9.00
CA TRP A 155 21.90 13.36 -9.58
C TRP A 155 21.50 14.08 -10.88
N GLY A 156 20.54 13.54 -11.64
CA GLY A 156 19.94 14.21 -12.81
C GLY A 156 19.18 15.48 -12.46
N ASP A 157 18.41 15.48 -11.37
CA ASP A 157 17.71 16.68 -10.88
C ASP A 157 18.69 17.76 -10.44
N VAL A 158 19.81 17.37 -9.82
CA VAL A 158 20.87 18.30 -9.40
C VAL A 158 21.58 18.90 -10.61
N LEU A 159 21.92 18.09 -11.62
CA LEU A 159 22.55 18.56 -12.86
C LEU A 159 21.64 19.52 -13.62
N SER A 160 20.34 19.23 -13.73
CA SER A 160 19.39 20.10 -14.44
C SER A 160 19.28 21.51 -13.84
N ILE A 161 19.46 21.63 -12.51
CA ILE A 161 19.49 22.92 -11.81
C ILE A 161 20.80 23.66 -12.09
N TYR A 162 21.92 22.92 -12.11
CA TYR A 162 23.24 23.48 -12.36
C TYR A 162 23.34 24.07 -13.77
N PHE A 163 22.84 23.36 -14.79
CA PHE A 163 22.86 23.83 -16.18
C PHE A 163 21.89 24.99 -16.46
N ARG A 164 20.81 25.14 -15.67
CA ARG A 164 19.89 26.29 -15.79
C ARG A 164 20.40 27.58 -15.17
N GLN A 165 21.42 27.53 -14.32
CA GLN A 165 22.03 28.72 -13.70
C GLN A 165 23.24 29.24 -14.49
N SER A 166 23.68 28.48 -15.50
CA SER A 166 24.80 28.82 -16.38
C SER A 166 24.37 29.42 -17.73
N GLU A 167 23.08 29.68 -17.92
CA GLU A 167 22.49 30.44 -19.04
C GLU A 167 21.97 31.79 -18.54
#